data_AF-H6LK08-F1
#
_entry.id   AF-H6LK08-F1
#
_cell.length_a   1.000
_cell.length_b   1.000
_cell.length_c   1.000
_cell.angle_alpha   90.00
_cell.angle_beta   90.00
_cell.angle_gamma   90.00
#
_symmetry.space_group_name_H-M   'P 1'
#
loop_
_entity.id
_entity.type
_entity.pdbx_description
1 polymer ?
#
loop_
_entity_poly.entity_id
_entity_poly.type
_entity_poly.pdbx_seq_one_letter_code
_entity_poly.pdbx_strand_id
1 'polypeptide(L)'
;MNNSYKNIIVGLLHLKGVGRHKVKHLLEMIQDPQSLSLLEIVAIGQTFQIISNQIKQDEIRAAVDFANVLIYDCEQKKINYITYLDKDFPESMNFNDGPILLFYQGDLNSLNSPKRAAVIGSRQPSPTGLDFAYNAAKTLAENDFVVISGLAVGCDTQAHLGCLSGGGKTVAFLPSGLSPVYPHANQFLAEKILSQNGCLMTEYNHQEKVQPYKFIERDRIQSATCHFVIVSNFSPLGGTIHTLEYCQKYRKTIYASPSIYKESKNGFEMLNKKNITYHILDNSALKKLIENFKENY
;
A
#
# COMPACT_ATOMS: atom_id res chain seq x y z
N MET A 1 1.70 23.48 -22.29
CA MET A 1 0.88 22.81 -21.25
C MET A 1 1.17 21.34 -21.38
N ASN A 2 2.07 20.81 -20.55
CA ASN A 2 2.53 19.43 -20.66
C ASN A 2 1.36 18.49 -20.39
N ASN A 3 0.86 17.83 -21.43
CA ASN A 3 0.11 16.58 -21.32
C ASN A 3 1.07 15.53 -20.75
N SER A 4 1.35 15.61 -19.45
CA SER A 4 2.07 14.54 -18.77
C SER A 4 1.23 13.28 -18.93
N TYR A 5 1.81 12.16 -19.38
CA TYR A 5 1.15 10.85 -19.42
C TYR A 5 0.49 10.45 -18.09
N LYS A 6 0.87 11.10 -16.99
CA LYS A 6 0.19 11.02 -15.70
C LYS A 6 -1.27 11.48 -15.79
N ASN A 7 -1.58 12.58 -16.50
CA ASN A 7 -2.94 13.05 -16.74
C ASN A 7 -3.75 12.01 -17.53
N ILE A 8 -3.11 11.32 -18.48
CA ILE A 8 -3.73 10.25 -19.25
C ILE A 8 -4.10 9.09 -18.32
N ILE A 9 -3.18 8.63 -17.47
CA ILE A 9 -3.46 7.53 -16.51
C ILE A 9 -4.59 7.92 -15.56
N VAL A 10 -4.57 9.15 -15.01
CA VAL A 10 -5.63 9.66 -14.15
C VAL A 10 -6.97 9.69 -14.89
N GLY A 11 -7.00 10.22 -16.12
CA GLY A 11 -8.20 10.29 -16.94
C GLY A 11 -8.75 8.90 -17.28
N LEU A 12 -7.89 7.95 -17.65
CA LEU A 12 -8.29 6.56 -17.90
C LEU A 12 -8.91 5.91 -16.65
N LEU A 13 -8.29 6.10 -15.48
CA LEU A 13 -8.81 5.57 -14.21
C LEU A 13 -10.13 6.23 -13.78
N HIS A 14 -10.45 7.43 -14.29
CA HIS A 14 -11.73 8.09 -14.04
C HIS A 14 -12.88 7.50 -14.89
N LEU A 15 -12.57 6.85 -16.02
CA LEU A 15 -13.59 6.28 -16.89
C LEU A 15 -14.24 5.04 -16.25
N LYS A 16 -15.58 5.02 -16.27
CA LYS A 16 -16.36 3.93 -15.68
C LYS A 16 -15.98 2.58 -16.31
N GLY A 17 -15.59 1.62 -15.47
CA GLY A 17 -15.24 0.27 -15.91
C GLY A 17 -13.83 0.14 -16.51
N VAL A 18 -12.99 1.16 -16.36
CA VAL A 18 -11.57 1.18 -16.76
C VAL A 18 -10.70 1.21 -15.50
N GLY A 19 -10.35 0.02 -14.98
CA GLY A 19 -9.49 -0.13 -13.80
C GLY A 19 -8.02 -0.37 -14.15
N ARG A 20 -7.17 -0.45 -13.11
CA ARG A 20 -5.69 -0.55 -13.24
C ARG A 20 -5.20 -1.62 -14.22
N HIS A 21 -5.81 -2.80 -14.24
CA HIS A 21 -5.43 -3.88 -15.16
C HIS A 21 -5.68 -3.53 -16.62
N LYS A 22 -6.83 -2.91 -16.93
CA LYS A 22 -7.16 -2.48 -18.30
C LYS A 22 -6.25 -1.36 -18.76
N VAL A 23 -5.98 -0.40 -17.88
CA VAL A 23 -5.06 0.71 -18.17
C VAL A 23 -3.66 0.17 -18.44
N LYS A 24 -3.12 -0.67 -17.54
CA LYS A 24 -1.78 -1.27 -17.72
C LYS A 24 -1.68 -2.04 -19.03
N HIS A 25 -2.64 -2.94 -19.29
CA HIS A 25 -2.69 -3.73 -20.51
C HIS A 25 -2.75 -2.86 -21.77
N LEU A 26 -3.60 -1.83 -21.78
CA LEU A 26 -3.74 -0.91 -22.91
C LEU A 26 -2.44 -0.14 -23.18
N LEU A 27 -1.80 0.39 -22.13
CA LEU A 27 -0.59 1.19 -22.28
C LEU A 27 0.62 0.35 -22.68
N GLU A 28 0.71 -0.91 -22.24
CA GLU A 28 1.76 -1.86 -22.65
C GLU A 28 1.65 -2.26 -24.13
N MET A 29 0.47 -2.16 -24.74
CA MET A 29 0.26 -2.42 -26.17
C MET A 29 0.69 -1.25 -27.06
N ILE A 30 0.90 -0.07 -26.49
CA ILE A 30 1.21 1.16 -27.24
C ILE A 30 2.70 1.42 -27.11
N GLN A 31 3.39 1.58 -28.25
CA GLN A 31 4.85 1.77 -28.28
C GLN A 31 5.29 3.07 -27.59
N ASP A 32 4.57 4.17 -27.82
CA ASP A 32 4.79 5.45 -27.15
C ASP A 32 3.45 6.05 -26.71
N PRO A 33 2.93 5.64 -25.53
CA PRO A 33 1.66 6.17 -25.05
C PRO A 33 1.75 7.66 -24.65
N GLN A 34 2.96 8.20 -24.47
CA GLN A 34 3.15 9.58 -24.05
C GLN A 34 2.94 10.58 -25.21
N SER A 35 3.04 10.11 -26.45
CA SER A 35 2.79 10.94 -27.64
C SER A 35 1.31 11.07 -28.00
N LEU A 36 0.42 10.34 -27.33
CA LEU A 36 -1.01 10.29 -27.64
C LEU A 36 -1.84 11.08 -26.64
N SER A 37 -2.98 11.61 -27.10
CA SER A 37 -4.02 12.16 -26.24
C SER A 37 -4.86 11.07 -25.58
N LEU A 38 -5.59 11.43 -24.51
CA LEU A 38 -6.55 10.51 -23.87
C LEU A 38 -7.60 10.00 -24.87
N LEU A 39 -8.05 10.86 -25.79
CA LEU A 39 -9.04 10.49 -26.81
C LEU A 39 -8.50 9.42 -27.76
N GLU A 40 -7.26 9.56 -28.22
CA GLU A 40 -6.61 8.59 -29.10
C GLU A 40 -6.40 7.24 -28.38
N ILE A 41 -5.95 7.27 -27.12
CA ILE A 41 -5.76 6.04 -26.32
C ILE A 41 -7.10 5.34 -26.06
N VAL A 42 -8.16 6.10 -25.76
CA VAL A 42 -9.51 5.52 -25.59
C VAL A 42 -10.00 4.90 -26.90
N ALA A 43 -9.79 5.54 -28.05
CA ALA A 43 -10.16 5.01 -29.37
C ALA A 43 -9.43 3.70 -29.70
N ILE A 44 -8.14 3.61 -29.37
CA ILE A 44 -7.36 2.35 -29.46
C ILE A 44 -7.98 1.30 -28.54
N GLY A 45 -8.23 1.64 -27.27
CA GLY A 45 -8.82 0.72 -26.30
C GLY A 45 -10.21 0.21 -26.69
N GLN A 46 -11.01 1.02 -27.37
CA GLN A 46 -12.32 0.65 -27.93
C GLN A 46 -12.18 -0.30 -29.12
N THR A 47 -11.21 -0.04 -30.01
CA THR A 47 -10.91 -0.90 -31.17
C THR A 47 -10.50 -2.31 -30.73
N PHE A 48 -9.71 -2.42 -29.66
CA PHE A 48 -9.30 -3.71 -29.07
C PHE A 48 -10.28 -4.26 -28.01
N GLN A 49 -11.46 -3.65 -27.84
CA GLN A 49 -12.50 -4.08 -26.88
C GLN A 49 -12.03 -4.13 -25.41
N ILE A 50 -10.98 -3.40 -25.06
CA ILE A 50 -10.48 -3.24 -23.68
C ILE A 50 -11.36 -2.22 -22.93
N ILE A 51 -11.70 -1.13 -23.62
CA ILE A 51 -12.57 -0.06 -23.15
C ILE A 51 -13.93 -0.20 -23.83
N SER A 52 -15.01 0.09 -23.08
CA SER A 52 -16.37 -0.01 -23.61
C SER A 52 -16.61 0.99 -24.73
N ASN A 53 -17.22 0.53 -25.83
CA ASN A 53 -17.70 1.38 -26.93
C ASN A 53 -18.89 2.28 -26.51
N GLN A 54 -19.43 2.09 -25.31
CA GLN A 54 -20.48 2.96 -24.76
C GLN A 54 -19.92 4.26 -24.18
N ILE A 55 -18.62 4.34 -23.89
CA ILE A 55 -17.98 5.57 -23.38
C ILE A 55 -17.94 6.60 -24.52
N LYS A 56 -18.62 7.73 -24.30
CA LYS A 56 -18.78 8.80 -25.29
C LYS A 56 -17.69 9.85 -25.18
N GLN A 57 -17.54 10.65 -26.24
CA GLN A 57 -16.55 11.73 -26.30
C GLN A 57 -16.70 12.74 -25.15
N ASP A 58 -17.92 13.05 -24.71
CA ASP A 58 -18.15 13.96 -23.59
C ASP A 58 -17.70 13.38 -22.24
N GLU A 59 -17.79 12.06 -22.04
CA GLU A 59 -17.24 11.39 -20.85
C GLU A 59 -15.70 11.42 -20.86
N ILE A 60 -15.09 11.29 -22.05
CA ILE A 60 -13.64 11.40 -22.21
C ILE A 60 -13.18 12.83 -21.91
N ARG A 61 -13.90 13.84 -22.39
CA ARG A 61 -13.61 15.25 -22.08
C ARG A 61 -13.72 15.53 -20.58
N ALA A 62 -14.79 15.07 -19.94
CA ALA A 62 -14.95 15.19 -18.49
C ALA A 62 -13.80 14.52 -17.72
N ALA A 63 -13.28 13.38 -18.21
CA ALA A 63 -12.13 12.71 -17.61
C ALA A 63 -10.82 13.52 -17.78
N VAL A 64 -10.63 14.22 -18.90
CA VAL A 64 -9.50 15.16 -19.07
C VAL A 64 -9.61 16.32 -18.07
N ASP A 65 -10.79 16.92 -17.97
CA ASP A 65 -11.03 18.05 -17.04
C ASP A 65 -10.83 17.61 -15.59
N PHE A 66 -11.35 16.44 -15.21
CA PHE A 66 -11.11 15.84 -13.91
C PHE A 66 -9.62 15.64 -13.63
N ALA A 67 -8.86 15.10 -14.57
CA ALA A 67 -7.43 14.87 -14.40
C ALA A 67 -6.66 16.17 -14.16
N ASN A 68 -6.99 17.23 -14.91
CA ASN A 68 -6.37 18.54 -14.75
C ASN A 68 -6.69 19.16 -13.39
N VAL A 69 -7.96 19.11 -12.96
CA VAL A 69 -8.39 19.60 -11.64
C VAL A 69 -7.71 18.81 -10.52
N LEU A 70 -7.63 17.48 -10.65
CA LEU A 70 -7.03 16.63 -9.64
C LEU A 70 -5.54 16.95 -9.45
N ILE A 71 -4.81 17.13 -10.55
CA ILE A 71 -3.38 17.43 -10.51
C ILE A 71 -3.14 18.82 -9.91
N TYR A 72 -3.93 19.81 -10.32
CA TYR A 72 -3.90 21.13 -9.70
C TYR A 72 -4.12 21.05 -8.19
N ASP A 73 -5.13 20.28 -7.75
CA ASP A 73 -5.40 20.07 -6.34
C ASP A 73 -4.24 19.38 -5.60
N CYS A 74 -3.57 18.41 -6.23
CA CYS A 74 -2.41 17.72 -5.67
C CYS A 74 -1.26 18.70 -5.41
N GLU A 75 -0.99 19.62 -6.34
CA GLU A 75 0.00 20.69 -6.16
C GLU A 75 -0.34 21.58 -4.97
N GLN A 76 -1.60 22.05 -4.88
CA GLN A 76 -2.04 22.90 -3.77
C GLN A 76 -1.94 22.21 -2.41
N LYS A 77 -2.22 20.89 -2.37
CA LYS A 77 -2.19 20.09 -1.15
C LYS A 77 -0.81 19.49 -0.86
N LYS A 78 0.21 19.78 -1.67
CA LYS A 78 1.56 19.19 -1.58
C LYS A 78 1.51 17.66 -1.54
N ILE A 79 0.68 17.08 -2.40
CA ILE A 79 0.59 15.63 -2.63
C ILE A 79 1.33 15.35 -3.93
N ASN A 80 2.38 14.54 -3.84
CA ASN A 80 3.10 14.10 -5.02
C ASN A 80 2.38 12.91 -5.65
N TYR A 81 2.64 12.66 -6.93
CA TYR A 81 2.10 11.51 -7.63
C TYR A 81 3.11 10.92 -8.63
N ILE A 82 3.11 9.60 -8.72
CA ILE A 82 4.07 8.82 -9.50
C ILE A 82 3.35 7.65 -10.18
N THR A 83 3.77 7.29 -11.39
CA THR A 83 3.19 6.19 -12.17
C THR A 83 4.22 5.13 -12.46
N TYR A 84 3.78 3.93 -12.80
CA TYR A 84 4.69 2.82 -13.13
C TYR A 84 5.58 3.05 -14.36
N LEU A 85 5.31 4.11 -15.12
CA LEU A 85 6.13 4.55 -16.26
C LEU A 85 7.24 5.53 -15.84
N ASP A 86 7.19 6.05 -14.61
CA ASP A 86 8.23 6.93 -14.07
C ASP A 86 9.48 6.11 -13.75
N LYS A 87 10.66 6.65 -14.11
CA LYS A 87 11.96 6.04 -13.81
C LYS A 87 12.17 5.78 -12.30
N ASP A 88 11.64 6.69 -11.47
CA ASP A 88 11.80 6.63 -10.01
C ASP A 88 10.68 5.83 -9.33
N PHE A 89 9.82 5.15 -10.09
CA PHE A 89 8.77 4.31 -9.52
C PHE A 89 9.39 3.15 -8.72
N PRO A 90 9.02 2.94 -7.44
CA PRO A 90 9.68 1.95 -6.60
C PRO A 90 9.58 0.54 -7.19
N GLU A 91 10.70 -0.15 -7.35
CA GLU A 91 10.73 -1.50 -7.94
C GLU A 91 9.88 -2.49 -7.12
N SER A 92 9.83 -2.32 -5.79
CA SER A 92 8.97 -3.13 -4.90
C SER A 92 7.48 -3.03 -5.22
N MET A 93 7.06 -2.01 -5.99
CA MET A 93 5.69 -1.82 -6.45
C MET A 93 5.41 -2.48 -7.81
N ASN A 94 6.44 -2.94 -8.52
CA ASN A 94 6.31 -3.54 -9.84
C ASN A 94 6.04 -5.06 -9.74
N PHE A 95 4.81 -5.41 -9.35
CA PHE A 95 4.32 -6.79 -9.36
C PHE A 95 3.05 -6.90 -10.22
N ASN A 96 2.59 -8.13 -10.49
CA ASN A 96 1.51 -8.40 -11.48
C ASN A 96 0.23 -7.57 -11.24
N ASP A 97 -0.18 -7.44 -9.97
CA ASP A 97 -1.31 -6.61 -9.55
C ASP A 97 -0.83 -5.33 -8.84
N GLY A 98 0.31 -4.79 -9.26
CA GLY A 98 0.91 -3.59 -8.69
C GLY A 98 0.12 -2.32 -9.04
N PRO A 99 0.30 -1.24 -8.26
CA PRO A 99 -0.30 0.05 -8.57
C PRO A 99 0.27 0.61 -9.89
N ILE A 100 -0.57 1.32 -10.64
CA ILE A 100 -0.14 2.05 -11.85
C ILE A 100 0.00 3.55 -11.62
N LEU A 101 -0.59 4.05 -10.54
CA LEU A 101 -0.56 5.43 -10.08
C LEU A 101 -0.56 5.39 -8.55
N LEU A 102 0.35 6.14 -7.93
CA LEU A 102 0.44 6.32 -6.49
C LEU A 102 0.46 7.80 -6.17
N PHE A 103 -0.35 8.20 -5.20
CA PHE A 103 -0.25 9.49 -4.52
C PHE A 103 0.55 9.31 -3.25
N TYR A 104 1.44 10.24 -2.93
CA TYR A 104 2.28 10.14 -1.75
C TYR A 104 2.67 11.49 -1.15
N GLN A 105 3.06 11.44 0.12
CA GLN A 105 3.71 12.53 0.87
C GLN A 105 4.90 11.94 1.64
N GLY A 106 6.03 12.65 1.68
CA GLY A 106 7.25 12.21 2.36
C GLY A 106 8.30 11.59 1.42
N ASP A 107 9.19 10.78 1.97
CA ASP A 107 10.38 10.25 1.28
C ASP A 107 10.10 8.92 0.57
N LEU A 108 9.99 8.98 -0.76
CA LEU A 108 9.78 7.82 -1.63
C LEU A 108 10.90 6.77 -1.51
N ASN A 109 12.13 7.20 -1.16
CA ASN A 109 13.27 6.28 -1.03
C ASN A 109 13.08 5.27 0.11
N SER A 110 12.15 5.51 1.04
CA SER A 110 11.76 4.53 2.05
C SER A 110 11.34 3.19 1.43
N LEU A 111 10.76 3.20 0.22
CA LEU A 111 10.42 1.97 -0.51
C LEU A 111 11.58 1.36 -1.30
N ASN A 112 12.64 2.12 -1.56
CA ASN A 112 13.85 1.60 -2.21
C ASN A 112 14.80 0.95 -1.20
N SER A 113 14.50 0.99 0.11
CA SER A 113 15.32 0.36 1.14
C SER A 113 15.37 -1.18 0.97
N PRO A 114 16.55 -1.81 1.00
CA PRO A 114 16.70 -3.26 0.86
C PRO A 114 16.08 -4.05 2.03
N LYS A 115 15.81 -3.41 3.17
CA LYS A 115 15.19 -4.05 4.33
C LYS A 115 13.83 -3.46 4.59
N ARG A 116 12.80 -4.24 4.28
CA ARG A 116 11.37 -3.87 4.45
C ARG A 116 10.61 -5.01 5.11
N ALA A 117 9.88 -4.71 6.17
CA ALA A 117 9.02 -5.68 6.86
C ALA A 117 7.69 -5.03 7.21
N ALA A 118 6.60 -5.77 7.07
CA ALA A 118 5.29 -5.26 7.49
C ALA A 118 4.99 -5.68 8.93
N VAL A 119 4.38 -4.78 9.70
CA VAL A 119 3.81 -5.10 11.01
C VAL A 119 2.34 -4.72 11.00
N ILE A 120 1.46 -5.72 11.19
CA ILE A 120 0.01 -5.58 11.00
C ILE A 120 -0.77 -6.22 12.16
N GLY A 121 -2.04 -5.85 12.30
CA GLY A 121 -2.93 -6.56 13.22
C GLY A 121 -4.30 -5.92 13.37
N SER A 122 -4.95 -6.26 14.49
CA SER A 122 -6.30 -5.82 14.84
C SER A 122 -6.36 -4.32 15.10
N ARG A 123 -7.53 -3.76 14.82
CA ARG A 123 -7.92 -2.40 15.25
C ARG A 123 -8.29 -2.33 16.73
N GLN A 124 -8.61 -3.47 17.32
CA GLN A 124 -8.93 -3.65 18.74
C GLN A 124 -8.06 -4.78 19.31
N PRO A 125 -6.75 -4.56 19.47
CA PRO A 125 -5.83 -5.55 20.03
C PRO A 125 -5.92 -5.62 21.56
N SER A 126 -5.36 -6.68 22.14
CA SER A 126 -5.10 -6.76 23.57
C SER A 126 -3.91 -5.85 23.95
N PRO A 127 -3.67 -5.59 25.25
CA PRO A 127 -2.43 -4.96 25.70
C PRO A 127 -1.17 -5.68 25.19
N THR A 128 -1.15 -7.02 25.26
CA THR A 128 -0.07 -7.86 24.74
C THR A 128 0.15 -7.62 23.24
N GLY A 129 -0.92 -7.48 22.45
CA GLY A 129 -0.82 -7.19 21.02
C GLY A 129 -0.29 -5.81 20.70
N LEU A 130 -0.68 -4.80 21.47
CA LEU A 130 -0.14 -3.45 21.35
C LEU A 130 1.38 -3.47 21.61
N ASP A 131 1.78 -4.06 22.74
CA ASP A 131 3.18 -4.15 23.14
C ASP A 131 4.00 -4.95 22.13
N PHE A 132 3.46 -6.07 21.63
CA PHE A 132 4.15 -6.86 20.63
C PHE A 132 4.35 -6.10 19.32
N ALA A 133 3.33 -5.42 18.80
CA ALA A 133 3.42 -4.64 17.57
C ALA A 133 4.46 -3.50 17.70
N TYR A 134 4.45 -2.80 18.83
CA TYR A 134 5.41 -1.74 19.13
C TYR A 134 6.84 -2.28 19.19
N ASN A 135 7.09 -3.31 20.00
CA ASN A 135 8.44 -3.82 20.23
C ASN A 135 9.02 -4.51 18.99
N ALA A 136 8.19 -5.22 18.22
CA ALA A 136 8.62 -5.82 16.96
C ALA A 136 9.04 -4.74 15.95
N ALA A 137 8.25 -3.68 15.79
CA ALA A 137 8.57 -2.58 14.89
C ALA A 137 9.79 -1.76 15.35
N LYS A 138 9.97 -1.58 16.66
CA LYS A 138 11.16 -0.96 17.22
C LYS A 138 12.42 -1.77 16.93
N THR A 139 12.36 -3.09 17.15
CA THR A 139 13.49 -4.00 16.86
C THR A 139 13.85 -4.01 15.37
N LEU A 140 12.84 -3.98 14.50
CA LEU A 140 13.03 -3.83 13.05
C LEU A 140 13.77 -2.53 12.71
N ALA A 141 13.31 -1.40 13.24
CA ALA A 141 13.92 -0.09 13.03
C ALA A 141 15.38 -0.03 13.51
N GLU A 142 15.69 -0.60 14.67
CA GLU A 142 17.05 -0.71 15.22
C GLU A 142 18.00 -1.56 14.34
N ASN A 143 17.45 -2.31 13.36
CA ASN A 143 18.19 -3.15 12.41
C ASN A 143 18.02 -2.68 10.95
N ASP A 144 17.74 -1.38 10.78
CA ASP A 144 17.63 -0.68 9.49
C ASP A 144 16.46 -1.13 8.59
N PHE A 145 15.45 -1.80 9.16
CA PHE A 145 14.23 -2.08 8.41
C PHE A 145 13.35 -0.84 8.31
N VAL A 146 12.84 -0.61 7.10
CA VAL A 146 11.66 0.21 6.90
C VAL A 146 10.43 -0.58 7.30
N VAL A 147 9.67 -0.06 8.26
CA VAL A 147 8.43 -0.70 8.72
C VAL A 147 7.27 -0.26 7.83
N ILE A 148 6.55 -1.23 7.27
CA ILE A 148 5.37 -1.02 6.44
C ILE A 148 4.11 -1.32 7.26
N SER A 149 3.14 -0.42 7.27
CA SER A 149 1.84 -0.67 7.89
C SER A 149 0.73 0.17 7.26
N GLY A 150 -0.48 0.10 7.80
CA GLY A 150 -1.69 0.67 7.21
C GLY A 150 -2.24 1.92 7.89
N LEU A 151 -1.54 2.50 8.87
CA LEU A 151 -2.00 3.63 9.68
C LEU A 151 -3.37 3.43 10.38
N ALA A 152 -3.89 2.21 10.46
CA ALA A 152 -5.13 1.96 11.19
C ALA A 152 -4.92 2.20 12.70
N VAL A 153 -6.01 2.42 13.43
CA VAL A 153 -5.97 2.36 14.91
C VAL A 153 -5.53 0.97 15.37
N GLY A 154 -5.01 0.84 16.60
CA GLY A 154 -4.57 -0.44 17.16
C GLY A 154 -3.15 -0.82 16.73
N CYS A 155 -2.96 -2.04 16.22
CA CYS A 155 -1.62 -2.59 15.93
C CYS A 155 -0.82 -1.74 14.95
N ASP A 156 -1.43 -1.24 13.87
CA ASP A 156 -0.73 -0.42 12.87
C ASP A 156 -0.21 0.89 13.49
N THR A 157 -0.97 1.50 14.40
CA THR A 157 -0.55 2.69 15.17
C THR A 157 0.69 2.37 16.00
N GLN A 158 0.67 1.24 16.73
CA GLN A 158 1.81 0.82 17.55
C GLN A 158 3.03 0.43 16.73
N ALA A 159 2.83 -0.17 15.55
CA ALA A 159 3.91 -0.47 14.62
C ALA A 159 4.65 0.81 14.18
N HIS A 160 3.91 1.82 13.73
CA HIS A 160 4.51 3.10 13.35
C HIS A 160 5.20 3.78 14.54
N LEU A 161 4.55 3.84 15.70
CA LEU A 161 5.15 4.43 16.91
C LEU A 161 6.42 3.71 17.36
N GLY A 162 6.40 2.37 17.34
CA GLY A 162 7.55 1.53 17.66
C GLY A 162 8.72 1.78 16.72
N CYS A 163 8.46 1.79 15.41
CA CYS A 163 9.46 2.10 14.39
C CYS A 163 10.11 3.48 14.60
N LEU A 164 9.29 4.53 14.76
CA LEU A 164 9.76 5.89 15.00
C LEU A 164 10.55 6.01 16.31
N SER A 165 10.18 5.23 17.34
CA SER A 165 10.92 5.19 18.62
C SER A 165 12.28 4.52 18.51
N GLY A 166 12.44 3.59 17.57
CA GLY A 166 13.71 2.95 17.24
C GLY A 166 14.58 3.79 16.31
N GLY A 167 14.15 5.01 15.94
CA GLY A 167 14.87 5.89 15.02
C GLY A 167 14.77 5.48 13.55
N GLY A 168 13.89 4.54 13.20
CA GLY A 168 13.72 4.04 11.84
C GLY A 168 12.73 4.86 11.01
N LYS A 169 12.66 4.52 9.72
CA LYS A 169 11.68 5.07 8.77
C LYS A 169 10.49 4.13 8.64
N THR A 170 9.29 4.68 8.47
CA THR A 170 8.09 3.89 8.27
C THR A 170 7.25 4.39 7.10
N VAL A 171 6.61 3.46 6.39
CA VAL A 171 5.71 3.73 5.27
C VAL A 171 4.30 3.29 5.65
N ALA A 172 3.36 4.22 5.52
CA ALA A 172 1.93 3.97 5.69
C ALA A 172 1.24 3.90 4.33
N PHE A 173 0.57 2.79 4.05
CA PHE A 173 -0.35 2.69 2.91
C PHE A 173 -1.76 3.02 3.37
N LEU A 174 -2.47 3.92 2.70
CA LEU A 174 -3.80 4.38 3.13
C LEU A 174 -4.88 3.91 2.14
N PRO A 175 -6.07 3.51 2.64
CA PRO A 175 -7.24 3.15 1.82
C PRO A 175 -8.07 4.38 1.40
N SER A 176 -7.51 5.57 1.58
CA SER A 176 -8.09 6.88 1.36
C SER A 176 -7.06 7.77 0.70
N GLY A 177 -7.51 8.92 0.17
CA GLY A 177 -6.59 10.02 -0.14
C GLY A 177 -5.82 10.50 1.10
N LEU A 178 -4.84 11.39 0.86
CA LEU A 178 -3.90 11.87 1.88
C LEU A 178 -4.32 13.19 2.55
N SER A 179 -5.44 13.79 2.14
CA SER A 179 -5.92 15.06 2.68
C SER A 179 -7.46 15.11 2.67
N PRO A 180 -8.13 14.88 3.81
CA PRO A 180 -7.57 14.59 5.14
C PRO A 180 -7.06 13.15 5.28
N VAL A 181 -6.18 12.91 6.26
CA VAL A 181 -5.72 11.55 6.60
C VAL A 181 -6.84 10.77 7.30
N TYR A 182 -6.99 9.50 6.94
CA TYR A 182 -7.87 8.55 7.61
C TYR A 182 -7.07 7.42 8.27
N PRO A 183 -7.38 7.03 9.53
CA PRO A 183 -8.37 7.64 10.41
C PRO A 183 -7.88 8.97 10.99
N HIS A 184 -8.80 9.91 11.23
CA HIS A 184 -8.48 11.23 11.80
C HIS A 184 -7.73 11.14 13.14
N ALA A 185 -7.99 10.10 13.94
CA ALA A 185 -7.30 9.84 15.20
C ALA A 185 -5.76 9.72 15.04
N ASN A 186 -5.28 9.34 13.84
CA ASN A 186 -3.86 9.18 13.54
C ASN A 186 -3.27 10.33 12.73
N GLN A 187 -3.94 11.48 12.64
CA GLN A 187 -3.42 12.68 11.95
C GLN A 187 -2.04 13.10 12.48
N PHE A 188 -1.88 13.22 13.82
CA PHE A 188 -0.59 13.56 14.42
C PHE A 188 0.49 12.50 14.19
N LEU A 189 0.11 11.22 14.15
CA LEU A 189 1.05 10.14 13.83
C LEU A 189 1.51 10.26 12.37
N ALA A 190 0.60 10.56 11.44
CA ALA A 190 0.93 10.77 10.04
C ALA A 190 1.94 11.92 9.86
N GLU A 191 1.72 13.05 10.55
CA GLU A 191 2.67 14.17 10.58
C GLU A 191 4.03 13.77 11.16
N LYS A 192 4.03 12.95 12.22
CA LYS A 192 5.26 12.41 12.81
C LYS A 192 6.01 11.49 11.84
N ILE A 193 5.31 10.65 11.09
CA ILE A 193 5.90 9.81 10.03
C ILE A 193 6.60 10.69 8.99
N LEU A 194 5.92 11.74 8.51
CA LEU A 194 6.49 12.65 7.50
C LEU A 194 7.72 13.41 8.03
N SER A 195 7.66 13.93 9.25
CA SER A 195 8.78 14.66 9.87
C SER A 195 10.01 13.82 10.17
N GLN A 196 9.88 12.48 10.20
CA GLN A 196 10.99 11.54 10.39
C GLN A 196 11.39 10.83 9.09
N ASN A 197 11.20 11.49 7.94
CA ASN A 197 11.56 10.97 6.61
C ASN A 197 10.87 9.64 6.26
N GLY A 198 9.70 9.37 6.85
CA GLY A 198 8.81 8.30 6.42
C GLY A 198 7.96 8.73 5.22
N CYS A 199 6.97 7.91 4.87
CA CYS A 199 6.11 8.19 3.74
C CYS A 199 4.66 7.73 3.96
N LEU A 200 3.70 8.53 3.48
CA LEU A 200 2.29 8.17 3.37
C LEU A 200 1.98 7.94 1.89
N MET A 201 1.30 6.85 1.55
CA MET A 201 1.04 6.47 0.15
C MET A 201 -0.36 5.92 -0.04
N THR A 202 -0.93 6.07 -1.24
CA THR A 202 -2.24 5.51 -1.60
C THR A 202 -2.42 5.39 -3.12
N GLU A 203 -3.27 4.47 -3.55
CA GLU A 203 -3.80 4.41 -4.93
C GLU A 203 -4.98 5.36 -5.16
N TYR A 204 -5.51 5.99 -4.10
CA TYR A 204 -6.76 6.75 -4.15
C TYR A 204 -6.51 8.26 -4.05
N ASN A 205 -7.20 9.04 -4.86
CA ASN A 205 -7.05 10.49 -4.81
C ASN A 205 -7.83 11.12 -3.64
N HIS A 206 -7.53 12.39 -3.30
CA HIS A 206 -8.15 13.08 -2.14
C HIS A 206 -9.65 13.38 -2.29
N GLN A 207 -10.22 13.28 -3.50
CA GLN A 207 -11.64 13.48 -3.71
C GLN A 207 -12.44 12.18 -3.50
N GLU A 208 -11.76 11.04 -3.46
CA GLU A 208 -12.43 9.74 -3.30
C GLU A 208 -12.85 9.46 -1.86
N LYS A 209 -14.08 8.95 -1.71
CA LYS A 209 -14.57 8.45 -0.43
C LYS A 209 -13.90 7.11 -0.08
N VAL A 210 -13.69 6.91 1.22
CA VAL A 210 -13.23 5.63 1.77
C VAL A 210 -14.35 4.61 1.67
N GLN A 211 -14.04 3.43 1.12
CA GLN A 211 -15.00 2.34 0.95
C GLN A 211 -14.40 1.03 1.51
N PRO A 212 -15.21 0.09 2.03
CA PRO A 212 -14.70 -1.13 2.66
C PRO A 212 -13.74 -1.95 1.79
N TYR A 213 -13.99 -2.07 0.48
CA TYR A 213 -13.11 -2.83 -0.41
C TYR A 213 -11.72 -2.20 -0.57
N LYS A 214 -11.59 -0.88 -0.37
CA LYS A 214 -10.30 -0.17 -0.48
C LYS A 214 -9.30 -0.58 0.58
N PHE A 215 -9.77 -1.02 1.74
CA PHE A 215 -8.90 -1.60 2.77
C PHE A 215 -8.26 -2.90 2.27
N ILE A 216 -9.07 -3.78 1.65
CA ILE A 216 -8.60 -5.06 1.10
C ILE A 216 -7.62 -4.81 -0.05
N GLU A 217 -7.95 -3.91 -0.97
CA GLU A 217 -7.07 -3.55 -2.08
C GLU A 217 -5.73 -2.96 -1.60
N ARG A 218 -5.76 -2.10 -0.57
CA ARG A 218 -4.56 -1.53 0.03
C ARG A 218 -3.68 -2.59 0.69
N ASP A 219 -4.27 -3.55 1.42
CA ASP A 219 -3.54 -4.59 2.15
C ASP A 219 -2.69 -5.48 1.22
N ARG A 220 -3.10 -5.61 -0.05
CA ARG A 220 -2.31 -6.24 -1.12
C ARG A 220 -0.94 -5.59 -1.27
N ILE A 221 -0.87 -4.27 -1.25
CA ILE A 221 0.36 -3.50 -1.43
C ILE A 221 1.29 -3.68 -0.24
N GLN A 222 0.75 -3.61 0.98
CA GLN A 222 1.52 -3.85 2.22
C GLN A 222 2.23 -5.20 2.18
N SER A 223 1.51 -6.24 1.74
CA SER A 223 2.04 -7.59 1.64
C SER A 223 3.11 -7.71 0.57
N ALA A 224 2.85 -7.19 -0.64
CA ALA A 224 3.77 -7.34 -1.78
C ALA A 224 5.12 -6.64 -1.58
N THR A 225 5.13 -5.49 -0.90
CA THR A 225 6.29 -4.58 -0.80
C THR A 225 7.26 -4.90 0.34
N CYS A 226 6.91 -5.87 1.20
CA CYS A 226 7.76 -6.32 2.30
C CYS A 226 8.47 -7.65 1.98
N HIS A 227 9.51 -8.00 2.74
CA HIS A 227 10.15 -9.32 2.66
C HIS A 227 9.40 -10.36 3.49
N PHE A 228 8.90 -9.94 4.64
CA PHE A 228 8.09 -10.74 5.54
C PHE A 228 7.13 -9.86 6.33
N VAL A 229 6.14 -10.51 6.93
CA VAL A 229 5.12 -9.88 7.76
C VAL A 229 5.21 -10.39 9.19
N ILE A 230 5.23 -9.48 10.16
CA ILE A 230 4.99 -9.79 11.56
C ILE A 230 3.53 -9.45 11.87
N VAL A 231 2.76 -10.45 12.25
CA VAL A 231 1.34 -10.27 12.62
C VAL A 231 1.19 -10.26 14.14
N SER A 232 0.58 -9.20 14.66
CA SER A 232 0.16 -9.07 16.07
C SER A 232 -1.23 -9.68 16.27
N ASN A 233 -2.02 -9.31 17.30
CA ASN A 233 -3.35 -9.87 17.50
C ASN A 233 -4.24 -9.68 16.28
N PHE A 234 -5.02 -10.69 15.92
CA PHE A 234 -6.06 -10.62 14.89
C PHE A 234 -7.19 -11.60 15.18
N SER A 235 -8.32 -11.42 14.49
CA SER A 235 -9.50 -12.28 14.61
C SER A 235 -9.81 -12.94 13.27
N PRO A 236 -10.51 -14.10 13.26
CA PRO A 236 -10.85 -14.81 12.03
C PRO A 236 -11.80 -14.05 11.09
N LEU A 237 -12.48 -13.01 11.59
CA LEU A 237 -13.36 -12.13 10.82
C LEU A 237 -12.75 -10.74 10.60
N GLY A 238 -11.50 -10.52 11.04
CA GLY A 238 -10.81 -9.25 10.94
C GLY A 238 -10.16 -9.04 9.57
N GLY A 239 -10.01 -7.77 9.18
CA GLY A 239 -9.39 -7.39 7.91
C GLY A 239 -7.96 -7.92 7.72
N THR A 240 -7.23 -8.14 8.82
CA THR A 240 -5.88 -8.72 8.81
C THR A 240 -5.81 -10.05 8.06
N ILE A 241 -6.88 -10.85 8.05
CA ILE A 241 -6.93 -12.12 7.29
C ILE A 241 -6.67 -11.89 5.80
N HIS A 242 -7.19 -10.81 5.22
CA HIS A 242 -6.97 -10.50 3.81
C HIS A 242 -5.50 -10.20 3.52
N THR A 243 -4.83 -9.45 4.41
CA THR A 243 -3.38 -9.22 4.29
C THR A 243 -2.60 -10.54 4.32
N LEU A 244 -2.97 -11.48 5.20
CA LEU A 244 -2.31 -12.79 5.31
C LEU A 244 -2.59 -13.70 4.11
N GLU A 245 -3.77 -13.62 3.50
CA GLU A 245 -4.07 -14.26 2.22
C GLU A 245 -3.19 -13.71 1.09
N TYR A 246 -2.97 -12.40 1.05
CA TYR A 246 -2.03 -11.79 0.11
C TYR A 246 -0.58 -12.22 0.37
N CYS A 247 -0.17 -12.38 1.63
CA CYS A 247 1.15 -12.91 1.95
C CYS A 247 1.36 -14.30 1.34
N GLN A 248 0.39 -15.21 1.48
CA GLN A 248 0.43 -16.52 0.83
C GLN A 248 0.54 -16.37 -0.71
N LYS A 249 -0.30 -15.53 -1.32
CA LYS A 249 -0.30 -15.27 -2.77
C LYS A 249 1.05 -14.76 -3.27
N TYR A 250 1.70 -13.89 -2.51
CA TYR A 250 2.99 -13.27 -2.83
C TYR A 250 4.19 -14.00 -2.22
N ARG A 251 3.98 -15.19 -1.65
CA ARG A 251 5.01 -16.02 -1.02
C ARG A 251 5.83 -15.27 0.03
N LYS A 252 5.15 -14.46 0.83
CA LYS A 252 5.73 -13.72 1.96
C LYS A 252 5.60 -14.53 3.22
N THR A 253 6.68 -14.62 3.98
CA THR A 253 6.68 -15.35 5.24
C THR A 253 5.93 -14.57 6.33
N ILE A 254 5.08 -15.26 7.08
CA ILE A 254 4.31 -14.69 8.19
C ILE A 254 4.94 -15.15 9.51
N TYR A 255 5.22 -14.21 10.40
CA TYR A 255 5.75 -14.46 11.74
C TYR A 255 4.80 -13.94 12.82
N ALA A 256 4.70 -14.66 13.94
CA ALA A 256 4.03 -14.21 15.15
C ALA A 256 4.76 -14.75 16.40
N SER A 257 4.46 -14.21 17.57
CA SER A 257 4.99 -14.74 18.83
C SER A 257 4.07 -15.78 19.48
N PRO A 258 4.58 -16.61 20.41
CA PRO A 258 3.77 -17.58 21.14
C PRO A 258 2.59 -16.94 21.89
N SER A 259 2.78 -15.74 22.46
CA SER A 259 1.72 -15.01 23.16
C SER A 259 0.61 -14.58 22.21
N ILE A 260 0.97 -14.06 21.03
CA ILE A 260 0.00 -13.70 19.99
C ILE A 260 -0.71 -14.93 19.45
N TYR A 261 0.01 -16.04 19.25
CA TYR A 261 -0.61 -17.30 18.85
C TYR A 261 -1.69 -17.76 19.84
N LYS A 262 -1.40 -17.66 21.14
CA LYS A 262 -2.36 -18.00 22.20
C LYS A 262 -3.57 -17.07 22.21
N GLU A 263 -3.38 -15.76 22.12
CA GLU A 263 -4.47 -14.77 22.17
C GLU A 263 -5.31 -14.70 20.89
N SER A 264 -4.74 -15.08 19.75
CA SER A 264 -5.40 -15.08 18.44
C SER A 264 -5.63 -16.49 17.90
N LYS A 265 -5.79 -17.48 18.78
CA LYS A 265 -5.94 -18.91 18.44
C LYS A 265 -6.97 -19.14 17.32
N ASN A 266 -8.16 -18.58 17.44
CA ASN A 266 -9.23 -18.72 16.44
C ASN A 266 -8.83 -18.11 15.07
N GLY A 267 -8.00 -17.06 15.08
CA GLY A 267 -7.43 -16.46 13.86
C GLY A 267 -6.43 -17.41 13.18
N PHE A 268 -5.52 -18.01 13.94
CA PHE A 268 -4.58 -19.02 13.40
C PHE A 268 -5.28 -20.30 12.94
N GLU A 269 -6.35 -20.74 13.62
CA GLU A 269 -7.19 -21.84 13.14
C GLU A 269 -7.84 -21.51 11.78
N MET A 270 -8.23 -20.26 11.55
CA MET A 270 -8.70 -19.80 10.23
C MET A 270 -7.58 -19.86 9.18
N LEU A 271 -6.34 -19.46 9.53
CA LEU A 271 -5.19 -19.60 8.62
C LEU A 271 -4.94 -21.06 8.24
N ASN A 272 -5.01 -21.98 9.21
CA ASN A 272 -4.87 -23.42 8.96
C ASN A 272 -5.96 -23.92 8.00
N LYS A 273 -7.23 -23.53 8.20
CA LYS A 273 -8.34 -23.89 7.29
C LYS A 273 -8.15 -23.37 5.87
N LYS A 274 -7.43 -22.25 5.71
CA LYS A 274 -7.08 -21.64 4.42
C LYS A 274 -5.74 -22.14 3.86
N ASN A 275 -5.08 -23.09 4.53
CA ASN A 275 -3.75 -23.59 4.18
C ASN A 275 -2.67 -22.49 4.12
N ILE A 276 -2.81 -21.45 4.94
CA ILE A 276 -1.84 -20.35 5.01
C ILE A 276 -0.71 -20.72 5.97
N THR A 277 0.52 -20.66 5.49
CA THR A 277 1.71 -21.01 6.29
C THR A 277 2.18 -19.83 7.14
N TYR A 278 2.50 -20.08 8.40
CA TYR A 278 3.06 -19.09 9.33
C TYR A 278 4.09 -19.75 10.26
N HIS A 279 4.92 -18.93 10.90
CA HIS A 279 5.95 -19.35 11.82
C HIS A 279 5.78 -18.65 13.17
N ILE A 280 5.81 -19.43 14.24
CA ILE A 280 5.77 -18.91 15.60
C ILE A 280 7.20 -18.83 16.13
N LEU A 281 7.67 -17.62 16.43
CA LEU A 281 9.00 -17.33 16.94
C LEU A 281 8.91 -16.62 18.27
N ASP A 282 9.64 -17.08 19.28
CA ASP A 282 9.82 -16.28 20.49
C ASP A 282 10.61 -14.99 20.21
N ASN A 283 10.67 -14.09 21.18
CA ASN A 283 11.32 -12.80 21.01
C ASN A 283 12.81 -12.93 20.66
N SER A 284 13.51 -13.96 21.16
CA SER A 284 14.93 -14.21 20.88
C SER A 284 15.13 -14.68 19.44
N ALA A 285 14.32 -15.64 18.99
CA ALA A 285 14.34 -16.14 17.63
C ALA A 285 13.93 -15.07 16.60
N LEU A 286 12.92 -14.26 16.92
CA LEU A 286 12.50 -13.14 16.07
C LEU A 286 13.60 -12.09 15.95
N LYS A 287 14.24 -11.72 17.07
CA LYS A 287 15.38 -10.79 17.06
C LYS A 287 16.54 -11.33 16.23
N LYS A 288 16.91 -12.61 16.40
CA LYS A 288 17.96 -13.26 15.58
C LYS A 288 17.59 -13.28 14.10
N LEU A 289 16.33 -13.50 13.76
CA LEU A 289 15.86 -13.44 12.37
C LEU A 289 16.06 -12.06 11.76
N ILE A 290 15.72 -11.01 12.52
CA ILE A 290 15.87 -9.60 12.10
C ILE A 290 17.36 -9.24 11.94
N GLU A 291 18.20 -9.58 12.93
CA GLU A 291 19.65 -9.29 12.94
C GLU A 291 20.38 -10.01 11.80
N ASN A 292 20.02 -11.26 11.51
CA ASN A 292 20.66 -12.07 10.49
C ASN A 292 20.00 -11.97 9.12
N PHE A 293 19.03 -11.08 8.93
CA PHE A 293 18.34 -10.93 7.65
C PHE A 293 19.33 -10.48 6.58
N LYS A 294 19.53 -11.35 5.59
CA LYS A 294 20.27 -11.07 4.35
C LYS A 294 19.26 -11.06 3.21
N GLU A 295 19.40 -10.06 2.33
CA GLU A 295 18.63 -10.02 1.10
C GLU A 295 19.09 -11.20 0.23
N ASN A 296 18.18 -12.14 -0.05
CA ASN A 296 18.43 -13.15 -1.07
C ASN A 296 18.00 -12.52 -2.39
N TYR A 297 18.97 -12.07 -3.18
CA TYR A 297 18.76 -11.64 -4.57
C TYR A 297 18.46 -12.85 -5.46
#